data_AF-A0A175JHA2-F1
#
_entry.id   AF-A0A175JHA2-F1
#
_cell.length_a   1.000
_cell.length_b   1.000
_cell.length_c   1.000
_cell.angle_alpha   90.00
_cell.angle_beta   90.00
_cell.angle_gamma   90.00
#
_symmetry.space_group_name_H-M   'P 1'
#
loop_
_entity.id
_entity.type
_entity.pdbx_description
1 polymer ?
#
loop_
_entity_poly.entity_id
_entity_poly.type
_entity_poly.pdbx_seq_one_letter_code
_entity_poly.pdbx_strand_id
1 'polypeptide(L)' 'MSKQLRQTFDEMDLDKDGVLTLVEFLQSAQKFGVSSEQIKAIFETMDIESSGAVSFERYAAFCSN' A
#
# COMPACT_ATOMS: atom_id res chain seq x y z
N MET A 1 -8.31 -6.73 -15.98
CA MET A 1 -8.70 -6.04 -14.74
C MET A 1 -7.43 -5.62 -13.99
N SER A 2 -6.77 -4.53 -14.38
CA SER A 2 -5.48 -4.18 -13.77
C SER A 2 -5.03 -2.72 -13.92
N LYS A 3 -5.71 -1.88 -14.72
CA LYS A 3 -5.33 -0.47 -14.85
C LYS A 3 -5.64 0.37 -13.62
N GLN A 4 -6.82 0.18 -13.01
CA GLN A 4 -7.21 0.93 -11.81
C GLN A 4 -6.31 0.60 -10.62
N LEU A 5 -6.09 -0.69 -10.34
CA LEU A 5 -5.16 -1.09 -9.28
C LEU A 5 -3.77 -0.53 -9.49
N ARG A 6 -3.26 -0.58 -10.73
CA ARG A 6 -1.92 -0.06 -11.01
C ARG A 6 -1.83 1.45 -10.90
N GLN A 7 -2.87 2.19 -11.27
CA GLN A 7 -2.90 3.64 -11.06
C GLN A 7 -2.96 4.00 -9.59
N THR A 8 -3.85 3.35 -8.82
CA THR A 8 -3.97 3.59 -7.38
C THR A 8 -2.70 3.18 -6.64
N PHE A 9 -2.05 2.10 -7.06
CA PHE A 9 -0.75 1.69 -6.53
C PHE A 9 0.35 2.71 -6.88
N ASP A 10 0.45 3.14 -8.15
CA ASP A 10 1.46 4.10 -8.62
C ASP A 10 1.26 5.53 -8.04
N GLU A 11 0.05 5.87 -7.57
CA GLU A 11 -0.20 7.11 -6.83
C GLU A 11 0.24 7.03 -5.36
N MET A 12 0.31 5.82 -4.79
CA MET A 12 0.78 5.59 -3.42
C MET A 12 2.27 5.25 -3.35
N ASP A 13 2.78 4.55 -4.36
CA ASP A 13 4.17 4.14 -4.58
C ASP A 13 4.95 5.34 -5.13
N LEU A 14 5.68 6.02 -4.23
CA LEU A 14 6.34 7.29 -4.54
C LEU A 14 7.69 7.07 -5.21
N ASP A 15 8.36 5.97 -4.88
CA ASP A 15 9.65 5.62 -5.46
C ASP A 15 9.54 4.75 -6.72
N LYS A 16 8.34 4.23 -7.02
CA LYS A 16 8.00 3.38 -8.17
C LYS A 16 8.79 2.08 -8.17
N ASP A 17 9.12 1.55 -7.00
CA ASP A 17 9.83 0.28 -6.88
C ASP A 17 8.90 -0.94 -7.07
N GLY A 18 7.58 -0.72 -7.13
CA GLY A 18 6.58 -1.75 -7.35
C GLY A 18 6.15 -2.48 -6.07
N VAL A 19 6.62 -2.01 -4.91
CA VAL A 19 6.09 -2.36 -3.60
C VAL A 19 5.62 -1.09 -2.87
N LEU A 20 4.77 -1.26 -1.88
CA LEU A 20 4.31 -0.18 -1.01
C LEU A 20 4.92 -0.41 0.35
N THR A 21 5.93 0.38 0.70
CA THR A 21 6.54 0.29 2.03
C THR A 21 5.69 0.99 3.07
N LEU A 22 5.83 0.60 4.35
CA LEU A 22 5.16 1.29 5.46
C LEU A 22 5.48 2.80 5.45
N VAL A 23 6.71 3.16 5.06
CA VAL A 23 7.17 4.55 5.00
C VAL A 23 6.44 5.33 3.92
N GLU A 24 6.23 4.75 2.75
CA GLU A 24 5.48 5.38 1.66
C GLU A 24 4.00 5.46 1.96
N PHE A 25 3.43 4.41 2.56
CA PHE A 25 2.04 4.41 3.05
C PHE A 25 1.82 5.50 4.09
N LEU A 26 2.77 5.71 5.01
CA LEU A 26 2.70 6.78 6.02
C LEU A 26 2.91 8.18 5.43
N GLN A 27 3.74 8.32 4.39
CA GLN A 27 3.91 9.60 3.69
C GLN A 27 2.65 9.96 2.89
N SER A 28 2.06 8.99 2.20
CA SER A 28 0.79 9.17 1.49
C SER A 28 -0.36 9.36 2.48
N ALA A 29 -0.39 8.67 3.63
CA ALA A 29 -1.34 8.89 4.74
C ALA A 29 -1.45 10.37 5.14
N GLN A 30 -0.30 11.01 5.37
CA GLN A 30 -0.24 12.40 5.76
C GLN A 30 -0.78 13.33 4.67
N LYS A 31 -0.57 12.99 3.39
CA LYS A 31 -1.16 13.74 2.28
C LYS A 31 -2.68 13.62 2.21
N PHE A 32 -3.23 12.45 2.55
CA PHE A 32 -4.68 12.21 2.56
C PHE A 32 -5.35 12.61 3.88
N GLY A 33 -4.59 13.10 4.87
CA GLY A 33 -5.13 13.48 6.17
C GLY A 33 -5.57 12.29 7.04
N VAL A 34 -5.03 11.11 6.76
CA VAL A 34 -5.33 9.87 7.48
C VAL A 34 -4.28 9.65 8.57
N SER A 35 -4.72 9.24 9.76
CA SER A 35 -3.83 8.97 10.89
C SER A 35 -2.91 7.79 10.62
N SER A 36 -1.63 7.94 11.00
CA SER A 36 -0.60 6.91 10.89
C SER A 36 -0.98 5.58 11.52
N GLU A 37 -1.73 5.59 12.63
CA GLU A 37 -2.21 4.37 13.30
C GLU A 37 -3.21 3.57 12.45
N GLN A 38 -4.16 4.23 11.79
CA GLN A 38 -5.13 3.55 10.94
C GLN A 38 -4.44 2.90 9.74
N ILE A 39 -3.50 3.62 9.14
CA ILE A 39 -2.73 3.10 8.02
C ILE A 39 -1.80 1.97 8.44
N LYS A 40 -1.17 2.06 9.62
CA LYS A 40 -0.35 0.98 10.16
C LYS A 40 -1.18 -0.28 10.41
N ALA A 41 -2.39 -0.16 10.95
CA ALA A 41 -3.28 -1.31 11.16
C ALA A 41 -3.72 -1.96 9.83
N ILE A 42 -4.08 -1.16 8.84
CA ILE A 42 -4.43 -1.63 7.48
C ILE A 42 -3.21 -2.30 6.82
N PHE A 43 -2.04 -1.70 6.97
CA PHE A 43 -0.79 -2.22 6.45
C PHE A 43 -0.41 -3.54 7.11
N GLU A 44 -0.44 -3.64 8.44
CA GLU A 44 -0.15 -4.90 9.17
C GLU A 44 -1.14 -6.02 8.82
N THR A 45 -2.38 -5.67 8.48
CA THR A 45 -3.38 -6.66 8.02
C THR A 45 -3.07 -7.18 6.61
N MET A 46 -2.49 -6.33 5.75
CA MET A 46 -2.04 -6.73 4.41
C MET A 46 -0.65 -7.40 4.42
N ASP A 47 0.26 -6.92 5.26
CA ASP A 47 1.64 -7.37 5.43
C ASP A 47 1.73 -8.52 6.46
N ILE A 48 1.03 -9.60 6.15
CA ILE A 48 0.99 -10.82 6.99
C ILE A 48 2.39 -11.43 7.16
N GLU A 49 3.30 -11.20 6.20
CA GLU A 49 4.67 -11.72 6.25
C GLU A 49 5.63 -10.84 7.05
N SER A 50 5.20 -9.69 7.61
CA SER A 50 6.11 -8.71 8.23
C SER A 50 7.29 -8.36 7.31
N SER A 51 7.03 -8.28 6.00
CA SER A 51 8.00 -7.87 4.99
C SER A 51 8.38 -6.39 5.17
N GLY A 52 7.49 -5.60 5.79
CA GLY A 52 7.61 -4.14 5.85
C GLY A 52 7.23 -3.46 4.55
N ALA A 53 6.80 -4.24 3.54
CA ALA A 53 6.40 -3.80 2.21
C ALA A 53 5.31 -4.71 1.62
N VAL A 54 4.28 -4.10 1.04
CA VAL A 54 3.19 -4.78 0.34
C VAL A 54 3.44 -4.71 -1.17
N SER A 55 3.76 -5.84 -1.78
CA SER A 55 3.97 -5.89 -3.23
C SER A 55 2.68 -5.71 -4.01
N PHE A 56 2.78 -5.21 -5.25
CA PHE A 56 1.62 -5.08 -6.16
C PHE A 56 0.80 -6.37 -6.29
N GLU A 57 1.46 -7.54 -6.32
CA GLU A 57 0.78 -8.84 -6.41
C GLU A 57 -0.09 -9.14 -5.18
N ARG A 58 0.39 -8.79 -3.97
CA ARG A 58 -0.37 -8.94 -2.72
C ARG A 58 -1.56 -7.98 -2.69
N TYR A 59 -1.35 -6.73 -3.08
CA TYR A 59 -2.43 -5.74 -3.19
C TYR A 59 -3.50 -6.17 -4.20
N ALA A 60 -3.07 -6.71 -5.35
CA ALA A 60 -3.98 -7.25 -6.37
C ALA A 60 -4.75 -8.49 -5.92
N ALA A 61 -4.10 -9.39 -5.20
CA ALA A 61 -4.75 -10.55 -4.60
C ALA A 61 -5.79 -10.13 -3.56
N PHE A 62 -5.49 -9.11 -2.74
CA PHE A 62 -6.42 -8.60 -1.73
C PHE A 62 -7.68 -7.96 -2.34
N CYS A 63 -7.54 -7.11 -3.35
CA CYS A 63 -8.69 -6.47 -4.01
C CYS A 63 -9.54 -7.41 -4.89
N SER A 64 -9.04 -8.61 -5.21
CA SER A 64 -9.73 -9.56 -6.09
C SER A 64 -10.48 -10.68 -5.35
N ASN A 65 -10.53 -10.64 -4.01
CA ASN A 65 -11.22 -11.61 -3.16
C ASN A 65 -12.31 -10.95 -2.32
#